data_AF-A0A9Q1C6I2-F1
#
_entry.id   AF-A0A9Q1C6I2-F1
#
_cell.length_a   1.000
_cell.length_b   1.000
_cell.length_c   1.000
_cell.angle_alpha   90.00
_cell.angle_beta   90.00
_cell.angle_gamma   90.00
#
_symmetry.space_group_name_H-M   'P 1'
#
loop_
_entity.id
_entity.type
_entity.pdbx_description
1 polymer ?
#
loop_
_entity_poly.entity_id
_entity_poly.type
_entity_poly.pdbx_seq_one_letter_code
_entity_poly.pdbx_strand_id
1 'polypeptide(L)'
;MLVSMVYIILMRWLAGIIIYFTILALYGLLGVGTFYCFWYWKQLEGVEGSDQALQFTTNLLSYLRLRTTWLIFGCVLGALLLILLITTLCLCNRIRLAIALIKEASRAVGHMFSTLFWPIFPFILEVIVVCIWVAIAVFVSTSYSSKFTVVDAPTDFNLTNGTDCTPADFNATYPDTTARCQFSEWALPSYTVYLQFYNLFMLFWLVNFVIALGQMTLAGAFASYYWAFTKPHDIPAFPVFYSFLRSVRYHLGSLAFGSLIIAIIQLIRVILEYIESKLKGKADNKVVMYILKCMKCFFWLLEKVMKFINKNAYILIAIYGKNFCTSSQEAFWLLLRNILRVAVVNKLTDFVILLGKLSVTAVVGIASFFYFTDKITFVSSILAVPAVTYYWTPIVVS
;
A
#
# COMPACT_ATOMS: atom_id res chain seq x y z
N MET A 1 -12.41 14.62 -7.99
CA MET A 1 -12.31 15.40 -6.73
C MET A 1 -13.64 16.03 -6.28
N LEU A 2 -14.45 16.60 -7.19
CA LEU A 2 -15.77 17.16 -6.81
C LEU A 2 -16.71 16.09 -6.22
N VAL A 3 -16.77 14.90 -6.81
CA VAL A 3 -17.57 13.77 -6.30
C VAL A 3 -17.12 13.34 -4.89
N SER A 4 -15.81 13.23 -4.65
CA SER A 4 -15.28 12.94 -3.32
C SER A 4 -15.57 14.06 -2.31
N MET A 5 -15.61 15.32 -2.74
CA MET A 5 -15.97 16.45 -1.89
C MET A 5 -17.45 16.37 -1.47
N VAL A 6 -18.34 16.14 -2.43
CA VAL A 6 -19.77 15.93 -2.17
C VAL A 6 -19.98 14.75 -1.25
N TYR A 7 -19.24 13.64 -1.45
CA TYR A 7 -19.27 12.49 -0.55
C TYR A 7 -18.86 12.83 0.88
N ILE A 8 -17.76 13.57 1.08
CA ILE A 8 -17.28 13.95 2.43
C ILE A 8 -18.28 14.85 3.14
N ILE A 9 -18.96 15.74 2.42
CA ILE A 9 -20.04 16.57 2.97
C ILE A 9 -21.25 15.70 3.33
N LEU A 10 -21.65 14.78 2.44
CA LEU A 10 -22.72 13.80 2.69
C LEU A 10 -22.46 12.96 3.94
N MET A 11 -21.21 12.58 4.18
CA MET A 11 -20.80 11.82 5.37
C MET A 11 -21.10 12.54 6.68
N ARG A 12 -21.23 13.88 6.69
CA ARG A 12 -21.65 14.63 7.88
C ARG A 12 -23.01 14.18 8.41
N TRP A 13 -23.93 13.88 7.50
CA TRP A 13 -25.31 13.53 7.83
C TRP A 13 -25.57 12.03 7.71
N LEU A 14 -25.03 11.41 6.66
CA LEU A 14 -25.30 10.02 6.33
C LEU A 14 -24.37 9.00 6.99
N ALA A 15 -23.25 9.38 7.62
CA ALA A 15 -22.30 8.40 8.17
C ALA A 15 -22.98 7.37 9.10
N GLY A 16 -23.88 7.83 9.98
CA GLY A 16 -24.64 6.94 10.85
C GLY A 16 -25.57 6.03 10.07
N ILE A 17 -26.34 6.60 9.13
CA ILE A 17 -27.30 5.85 8.30
C ILE A 17 -26.57 4.78 7.48
N ILE A 18 -25.45 5.13 6.83
CA ILE A 18 -24.63 4.23 6.03
C ILE A 18 -24.11 3.07 6.88
N ILE A 19 -23.58 3.35 8.08
CA ILE A 19 -23.06 2.32 8.98
C ILE A 19 -24.18 1.38 9.44
N TYR A 20 -25.32 1.91 9.87
CA TYR A 20 -26.43 1.06 10.30
C TYR A 20 -27.07 0.28 9.16
N PHE A 21 -27.23 0.91 7.99
CA PHE A 21 -27.75 0.26 6.79
C PHE A 21 -26.85 -0.88 6.33
N THR A 22 -25.53 -0.71 6.34
CA THR A 22 -24.58 -1.75 5.93
C THR A 22 -24.54 -2.91 6.91
N ILE A 23 -24.62 -2.62 8.21
CA ILE A 23 -24.80 -3.64 9.25
C ILE A 23 -26.12 -4.40 8.99
N LEU A 24 -27.24 -3.70 8.79
CA LEU A 24 -28.54 -4.30 8.53
C LEU A 24 -28.56 -5.14 7.24
N ALA A 25 -27.95 -4.65 6.16
CA ALA A 25 -27.84 -5.36 4.89
C ALA A 25 -27.03 -6.65 5.02
N LEU A 26 -25.95 -6.62 5.82
CA LEU A 26 -25.16 -7.82 6.12
C LEU A 26 -25.98 -8.85 6.91
N TYR A 27 -26.74 -8.41 7.94
CA TYR A 27 -27.67 -9.29 8.65
C TYR A 27 -28.75 -9.85 7.73
N GLY A 28 -29.31 -9.02 6.85
CA GLY A 28 -30.32 -9.44 5.88
C GLY A 28 -29.79 -10.51 4.92
N LEU A 29 -28.61 -10.29 4.33
CA LEU A 29 -27.98 -11.22 3.42
C LEU A 29 -27.67 -12.57 4.07
N LEU A 30 -27.10 -12.55 5.28
CA LEU A 30 -26.81 -13.77 6.04
C LEU A 30 -28.09 -14.47 6.52
N GLY A 31 -29.10 -13.72 6.92
CA GLY A 31 -30.41 -14.25 7.32
C GLY A 31 -31.14 -14.93 6.16
N VAL A 32 -31.20 -14.26 5.00
CA VAL A 32 -31.76 -14.83 3.76
C VAL A 32 -30.96 -16.05 3.31
N GLY A 33 -29.62 -16.00 3.36
CA GLY A 33 -28.77 -17.14 3.02
C GLY A 33 -29.03 -18.35 3.94
N THR A 34 -29.12 -18.12 5.25
CA THR A 34 -29.44 -19.16 6.23
C THR A 34 -30.82 -19.75 5.98
N PHE A 35 -31.83 -18.89 5.77
CA PHE A 35 -33.19 -19.33 5.43
C PHE A 35 -33.22 -20.15 4.14
N TYR A 36 -32.56 -19.69 3.08
CA TYR A 36 -32.48 -20.38 1.80
C TYR A 36 -31.82 -21.76 1.95
N CYS A 37 -30.72 -21.87 2.71
CA CYS A 37 -30.08 -23.15 2.98
C CYS A 37 -31.00 -24.13 3.72
N PHE A 38 -31.73 -23.68 4.74
CA PHE A 38 -32.68 -24.53 5.47
C PHE A 38 -33.92 -24.89 4.64
N TRP A 39 -34.41 -23.97 3.82
CA TRP A 39 -35.51 -24.22 2.90
C TRP A 39 -35.14 -25.27 1.86
N TYR A 40 -33.97 -25.12 1.22
CA TYR A 40 -33.47 -26.06 0.23
C TYR A 40 -33.12 -27.43 0.83
N TRP A 41 -32.57 -27.45 2.05
CA TRP A 41 -32.35 -28.68 2.82
C TRP A 41 -33.65 -29.47 3.04
N LYS A 42 -34.75 -28.77 3.36
CA LYS A 42 -36.06 -29.39 3.53
C LYS A 42 -36.65 -29.87 2.20
N GLN A 43 -36.40 -29.15 1.10
CA GLN A 43 -36.87 -29.54 -0.23
C GLN A 43 -36.19 -30.81 -0.78
N LEU A 44 -34.97 -31.10 -0.32
CA LEU A 44 -34.23 -32.31 -0.67
C LEU A 44 -34.65 -33.56 0.13
N GLU A 45 -35.58 -33.41 1.08
CA GLU A 45 -36.13 -34.52 1.86
C GLU A 45 -37.02 -35.41 0.99
N GLY A 46 -36.61 -36.67 0.81
CA GLY A 46 -37.34 -37.65 -0.02
C GLY A 46 -36.96 -37.69 -1.50
N VAL A 47 -35.94 -36.95 -1.93
CA VAL A 47 -35.40 -37.01 -3.31
C VAL A 47 -34.37 -38.13 -3.42
N GLU A 48 -34.53 -39.03 -4.39
CA GLU A 48 -33.58 -40.14 -4.60
C GLU A 48 -32.15 -39.61 -4.91
N GLY A 49 -31.18 -40.07 -4.11
CA GLY A 49 -29.76 -39.70 -4.23
C GLY A 49 -29.31 -38.46 -3.44
N SER A 50 -30.20 -37.77 -2.71
CA SER A 50 -29.86 -36.58 -1.91
C SER A 50 -29.24 -36.91 -0.53
N ASP A 51 -29.53 -38.09 0.03
CA ASP A 51 -29.11 -38.54 1.37
C ASP A 51 -27.80 -39.36 1.37
N GLN A 52 -27.03 -39.31 0.28
CA GLN A 52 -25.74 -39.99 0.21
C GLN A 52 -24.69 -39.37 1.16
N ALA A 53 -23.77 -40.19 1.65
CA ALA A 53 -22.66 -39.75 2.48
C ALA A 53 -21.71 -38.83 1.68
N LEU A 54 -21.13 -37.82 2.35
CA LEU A 54 -20.15 -36.91 1.77
C LEU A 54 -18.91 -37.69 1.28
N GLN A 55 -18.73 -37.78 -0.04
CA GLN A 55 -17.52 -38.30 -0.66
C GLN A 55 -16.64 -37.16 -1.16
N PHE A 56 -15.32 -37.30 -1.05
CA PHE A 56 -14.37 -36.32 -1.58
C PHE A 56 -14.31 -36.43 -3.11
N THR A 57 -14.81 -35.41 -3.79
CA THR A 57 -14.84 -35.27 -5.25
C THR A 57 -14.44 -33.85 -5.63
N THR A 58 -13.91 -33.65 -6.83
CA THR A 58 -13.51 -32.32 -7.32
C THR A 58 -14.69 -31.53 -7.91
N ASN A 59 -15.84 -32.19 -8.11
CA ASN A 59 -17.03 -31.57 -8.70
C ASN A 59 -17.86 -30.82 -7.65
N LEU A 60 -17.94 -29.49 -7.78
CA LEU A 60 -18.73 -28.64 -6.88
C LEU A 60 -20.23 -28.93 -6.95
N LEU A 61 -20.74 -29.26 -8.16
CA LEU A 61 -22.15 -29.56 -8.42
C LEU A 61 -22.65 -30.79 -7.65
N SER A 62 -21.79 -31.78 -7.40
CA SER A 62 -22.15 -32.96 -6.58
C SER A 62 -22.41 -32.59 -5.13
N TYR A 63 -21.66 -31.63 -4.56
CA TYR A 63 -21.88 -31.17 -3.19
C TYR A 63 -23.19 -30.41 -3.04
N LEU A 64 -23.57 -29.61 -4.05
CA LEU A 64 -24.83 -28.85 -4.06
C LEU A 64 -26.09 -29.73 -4.23
N ARG A 65 -25.94 -31.00 -4.62
CA ARG A 65 -27.06 -31.96 -4.72
C ARG A 65 -27.32 -32.71 -3.41
N LEU A 66 -26.34 -32.72 -2.50
CA LEU A 66 -26.44 -33.43 -1.21
C LEU A 66 -27.18 -32.61 -0.17
N ARG A 67 -28.12 -33.26 0.54
CA ARG A 67 -28.87 -32.68 1.65
C ARG A 67 -27.96 -32.26 2.82
N THR A 68 -26.99 -33.10 3.17
CA THR A 68 -26.05 -32.87 4.27
C THR A 68 -25.21 -31.60 4.09
N THR A 69 -24.83 -31.26 2.86
CA THR A 69 -24.08 -30.04 2.53
C THR A 69 -24.88 -28.77 2.86
N TRP A 70 -26.16 -28.72 2.49
CA TRP A 70 -27.02 -27.55 2.77
C TRP A 70 -27.28 -27.36 4.26
N LEU A 71 -27.35 -28.45 5.03
CA LEU A 71 -27.42 -28.39 6.49
C LEU A 71 -26.13 -27.83 7.11
N ILE A 72 -24.95 -28.28 6.64
CA ILE A 72 -23.66 -27.76 7.10
C ILE A 72 -23.54 -26.26 6.77
N PHE A 73 -23.86 -25.86 5.53
CA PHE A 73 -23.83 -24.45 5.13
C PHE A 73 -24.81 -23.59 5.96
N GLY A 74 -26.03 -24.08 6.20
CA GLY A 74 -27.01 -23.41 7.06
C GLY A 74 -26.49 -23.22 8.49
N CYS A 75 -25.92 -24.26 9.10
CA CYS A 75 -25.33 -24.20 10.44
C CYS A 75 -24.14 -23.23 10.52
N VAL A 76 -23.25 -23.23 9.53
CA VAL A 76 -22.09 -22.32 9.47
C VAL A 76 -22.55 -20.87 9.31
N LEU A 77 -23.49 -20.60 8.40
CA LEU A 77 -24.06 -19.26 8.20
C LEU A 77 -24.80 -18.77 9.44
N GLY A 78 -25.57 -19.65 10.10
CA GLY A 78 -26.27 -19.35 11.35
C GLY A 78 -25.32 -19.03 12.51
N ALA A 79 -24.24 -19.81 12.68
CA ALA A 79 -23.21 -19.53 13.67
C ALA A 79 -22.52 -18.18 13.41
N LEU A 80 -22.20 -17.89 12.14
CA LEU A 80 -21.60 -16.63 11.74
C LEU A 80 -22.54 -15.43 11.99
N LEU A 81 -23.84 -15.59 11.70
CA LEU A 81 -24.88 -14.60 12.00
C LEU A 81 -24.94 -14.30 13.52
N LEU A 82 -24.90 -15.34 14.35
CA LEU A 82 -24.93 -15.22 15.81
C LEU A 82 -23.67 -14.52 16.35
N ILE A 83 -22.49 -14.89 15.85
CA ILE A 83 -21.23 -14.23 16.21
C ILE A 83 -21.28 -12.74 15.82
N LEU A 84 -21.76 -12.42 14.62
CA LEU A 84 -21.97 -11.04 14.17
C LEU A 84 -22.94 -10.29 15.08
N LEU A 85 -24.07 -10.90 15.44
CA LEU A 85 -25.06 -10.34 16.38
C LEU A 85 -24.41 -9.96 17.72
N ILE A 86 -23.73 -10.91 18.37
CA ILE A 86 -23.05 -10.68 19.64
C ILE A 86 -22.00 -9.58 19.50
N THR A 87 -21.21 -9.62 18.43
CA THR A 87 -20.15 -8.63 18.17
C THR A 87 -20.72 -7.23 18.02
N THR A 88 -21.78 -7.06 17.22
CA THR A 88 -22.42 -5.74 17.04
C THR A 88 -23.01 -5.25 18.35
N LEU A 89 -23.70 -6.10 19.11
CA LEU A 89 -24.28 -5.74 20.41
C LEU A 89 -23.20 -5.30 21.42
N CYS A 90 -22.11 -6.07 21.55
CA CYS A 90 -20.99 -5.73 22.43
C CYS A 90 -20.29 -4.43 22.00
N LEU A 91 -20.27 -4.12 20.70
CA LEU A 91 -19.56 -2.97 20.14
C LEU A 91 -20.48 -1.77 19.84
N CYS A 92 -21.78 -1.82 20.13
CA CYS A 92 -22.75 -0.73 19.88
C CYS A 92 -22.27 0.64 20.39
N ASN A 93 -21.71 0.69 21.60
CA ASN A 93 -21.18 1.93 22.18
C ASN A 93 -19.94 2.43 21.43
N ARG A 94 -19.12 1.52 20.90
CA ARG A 94 -17.94 1.84 20.09
C ARG A 94 -18.31 2.31 18.69
N ILE A 95 -19.33 1.70 18.08
CA ILE A 95 -19.87 2.11 16.79
C ILE A 95 -20.39 3.55 16.87
N ARG A 96 -21.13 3.90 17.94
CA ARG A 96 -21.57 5.28 18.18
C ARG A 96 -20.41 6.26 18.28
N LEU A 97 -19.34 5.89 18.98
CA LEU A 97 -18.12 6.70 19.06
C LEU A 97 -17.45 6.86 17.67
N ALA A 98 -17.35 5.78 16.89
CA ALA A 98 -16.80 5.82 15.54
C ALA A 98 -17.61 6.75 14.62
N ILE A 99 -18.95 6.69 14.68
CA ILE A 99 -19.84 7.59 13.95
C ILE A 99 -19.58 9.05 14.35
N ALA A 100 -19.45 9.33 15.65
CA ALA A 100 -19.16 10.68 16.14
C ALA A 100 -17.79 11.19 15.64
N LEU A 101 -16.76 10.35 15.68
CA LEU A 101 -15.43 10.69 15.17
C LEU A 101 -15.43 10.97 13.67
N ILE A 102 -16.15 10.18 12.86
CA ILE A 102 -16.27 10.39 11.41
C ILE A 102 -17.00 11.71 11.11
N LYS A 103 -18.06 12.03 11.85
CA LYS A 103 -18.79 13.29 11.70
C LYS A 103 -17.91 14.49 12.04
N GLU A 104 -17.11 14.41 13.11
CA GLU A 104 -16.17 15.48 13.48
C GLU A 104 -15.02 15.60 12.49
N ALA A 105 -14.48 14.50 11.97
CA ALA A 105 -13.47 14.53 10.92
C ALA A 105 -14.00 15.18 9.63
N SER A 106 -15.24 14.87 9.23
CA SER A 106 -15.90 15.53 8.08
C SER A 106 -16.06 17.04 8.31
N ARG A 107 -16.45 17.47 9.52
CA ARG A 107 -16.49 18.90 9.87
C ARG A 107 -15.12 19.56 9.78
N ALA A 108 -14.08 18.90 10.30
CA ALA A 108 -12.71 19.40 10.23
C ALA A 108 -12.25 19.62 8.78
N VAL A 109 -12.50 18.65 7.91
CA VAL A 109 -12.19 18.76 6.46
C VAL A 109 -12.97 19.91 5.82
N GLY A 110 -14.23 20.12 6.21
CA GLY A 110 -15.05 21.25 5.75
C GLY A 110 -14.55 22.62 6.21
N HIS A 111 -13.84 22.73 7.33
CA HIS A 111 -13.20 23.99 7.75
C HIS A 111 -11.82 24.19 7.12
N MET A 112 -11.18 23.12 6.64
CA MET A 112 -9.82 23.14 6.11
C MET A 112 -9.78 22.50 4.71
N PHE A 113 -10.45 23.14 3.74
CA PHE A 113 -10.59 22.60 2.38
C PHE A 113 -9.26 22.29 1.68
N SER A 114 -8.17 22.99 2.03
CA SER A 114 -6.83 22.72 1.49
C SER A 114 -6.35 21.29 1.77
N THR A 115 -6.90 20.61 2.78
CA THR A 115 -6.58 19.20 3.09
C THR A 115 -7.01 18.23 1.97
N LEU A 116 -8.03 18.58 1.18
CA LEU A 116 -8.48 17.74 0.06
C LEU A 116 -7.50 17.74 -1.11
N PHE A 117 -6.84 18.87 -1.35
CA PHE A 117 -5.86 19.02 -2.43
C PHE A 117 -4.46 18.59 -1.99
N TRP A 118 -4.22 18.51 -0.68
CA TRP A 118 -2.92 18.11 -0.14
C TRP A 118 -2.33 16.84 -0.76
N PRO A 119 -3.07 15.74 -0.99
CA PRO A 119 -2.51 14.51 -1.57
C PRO A 119 -1.86 14.68 -2.96
N ILE A 120 -2.18 15.73 -3.71
CA ILE A 120 -1.56 16.01 -5.01
C ILE A 120 -0.07 16.33 -4.84
N PHE A 121 0.28 17.08 -3.79
CA PHE A 121 1.66 17.49 -3.54
C PHE A 121 2.63 16.32 -3.23
N PRO A 122 2.38 15.45 -2.24
CA PRO A 122 3.24 14.29 -2.00
C PRO A 122 3.19 13.31 -3.17
N PHE A 123 2.09 13.19 -3.92
CA PHE A 123 2.05 12.39 -5.14
C PHE A 123 3.05 12.90 -6.19
N ILE A 124 3.08 14.21 -6.46
CA ILE A 124 4.06 14.80 -7.37
C ILE A 124 5.48 14.55 -6.86
N LEU A 125 5.74 14.72 -5.56
CA LEU A 125 7.05 14.42 -4.98
C LEU A 125 7.44 12.95 -5.13
N GLU A 126 6.52 12.00 -4.93
CA GLU A 126 6.75 10.58 -5.13
C GLU A 126 7.08 10.27 -6.60
N VAL A 127 6.35 10.86 -7.55
CA VAL A 127 6.65 10.73 -8.99
C VAL A 127 8.06 11.27 -9.30
N ILE A 128 8.42 12.44 -8.77
CA ILE A 128 9.77 13.02 -8.94
C ILE A 128 10.83 12.05 -8.40
N VAL A 129 10.63 11.48 -7.21
CA VAL A 129 11.55 10.50 -6.62
C VAL A 129 11.69 9.27 -7.51
N VAL A 130 10.60 8.73 -8.04
CA VAL A 130 10.63 7.59 -8.96
C VAL A 130 11.36 7.94 -10.26
N CYS A 131 11.09 9.11 -10.84
CA CYS A 131 11.78 9.58 -12.05
C CYS A 131 13.28 9.73 -11.83
N ILE A 132 13.71 10.32 -10.72
CA ILE A 132 15.14 10.44 -10.34
C ILE A 132 15.76 9.05 -10.17
N TRP A 133 15.07 8.14 -9.48
CA TRP A 133 15.55 6.78 -9.30
C TRP A 133 15.74 6.04 -10.63
N VAL A 134 14.77 6.13 -11.55
CA VAL A 134 14.87 5.55 -12.91
C VAL A 134 16.03 6.18 -13.67
N ALA A 135 16.15 7.51 -13.65
CA ALA A 135 17.24 8.20 -14.34
C ALA A 135 18.61 7.72 -13.84
N ILE A 136 18.83 7.69 -12.53
CA ILE A 136 20.08 7.18 -11.93
C ILE A 136 20.31 5.71 -12.31
N ALA A 137 19.27 4.86 -12.25
CA ALA A 137 19.38 3.45 -12.61
C ALA A 137 19.80 3.25 -14.07
N VAL A 138 19.28 4.07 -14.99
CA VAL A 138 19.65 4.05 -16.42
C VAL A 138 21.07 4.57 -16.62
N PHE A 139 21.45 5.70 -16.02
CA PHE A 139 22.81 6.24 -16.12
C PHE A 139 23.86 5.25 -15.60
N VAL A 140 23.60 4.61 -14.46
CA VAL A 140 24.50 3.61 -13.88
C VAL A 140 24.52 2.32 -14.72
N SER A 141 23.41 1.91 -15.33
CA SER A 141 23.39 0.75 -16.24
C SER A 141 24.06 1.01 -17.59
N THR A 142 24.27 2.26 -17.98
CA THR A 142 24.86 2.66 -19.27
C THR A 142 26.31 3.11 -19.17
N SER A 143 26.88 3.17 -17.95
CA SER A 143 28.27 3.56 -17.71
C SER A 143 29.27 2.43 -18.01
N TYR A 144 29.25 1.91 -19.24
CA TYR A 144 30.20 0.92 -19.71
C TYR A 144 31.60 1.53 -19.88
N SER A 145 32.62 0.82 -19.43
CA SER A 145 34.02 1.17 -19.65
C SER A 145 34.69 0.15 -20.56
N SER A 146 35.62 0.59 -21.41
CA SER A 146 36.43 -0.29 -22.25
C SER A 146 37.39 -1.12 -21.40
N LYS A 147 37.25 -2.45 -21.44
CA LYS A 147 38.15 -3.38 -20.75
C LYS A 147 39.21 -3.86 -21.72
N PHE A 148 40.48 -3.71 -21.36
CA PHE A 148 41.63 -4.18 -22.15
C PHE A 148 42.30 -5.34 -21.43
N THR A 149 42.68 -6.38 -22.19
CA THR A 149 43.31 -7.58 -21.66
C THR A 149 44.59 -7.91 -22.42
N VAL A 150 45.55 -8.53 -21.73
CA VAL A 150 46.80 -9.00 -22.33
C VAL A 150 46.55 -10.21 -23.24
N VAL A 151 47.08 -10.15 -24.45
CA VAL A 151 47.09 -11.20 -25.47
C VAL A 151 48.55 -11.49 -25.87
N ASP A 152 48.87 -12.70 -26.30
CA ASP A 152 50.20 -13.12 -26.78
C ASP A 152 51.34 -12.99 -25.75
N ALA A 153 51.04 -13.24 -24.47
CA ALA A 153 52.00 -13.28 -23.38
C ALA A 153 53.13 -14.32 -23.63
N PRO A 154 54.41 -13.91 -23.68
CA PRO A 154 55.54 -14.82 -23.75
C PRO A 154 55.77 -15.55 -22.42
N THR A 155 56.28 -16.78 -22.47
CA THR A 155 56.53 -17.64 -21.30
C THR A 155 57.61 -17.14 -20.35
N ASP A 156 58.46 -16.23 -20.83
CA ASP A 156 59.65 -15.76 -20.11
C ASP A 156 59.35 -14.59 -19.15
N PHE A 157 58.16 -14.00 -19.29
CA PHE A 157 57.67 -12.93 -18.43
C PHE A 157 56.56 -13.47 -17.53
N ASN A 158 56.42 -12.94 -16.30
CA ASN A 158 55.28 -13.22 -15.40
C ASN A 158 53.97 -12.57 -15.92
N LEU A 159 53.66 -12.75 -17.19
CA LEU A 159 52.49 -12.24 -17.88
C LEU A 159 51.55 -13.41 -18.18
N THR A 160 50.27 -13.24 -17.87
CA THR A 160 49.24 -14.24 -18.16
C THR A 160 48.20 -13.64 -19.09
N ASN A 161 47.87 -14.38 -20.15
CA ASN A 161 46.83 -13.99 -21.10
C ASN A 161 45.49 -13.84 -20.37
N GLY A 162 44.76 -12.78 -20.67
CA GLY A 162 43.48 -12.46 -20.04
C GLY A 162 43.57 -11.63 -18.76
N THR A 163 44.76 -11.17 -18.36
CA THR A 163 44.90 -10.17 -17.28
C THR A 163 44.52 -8.77 -17.74
N ASP A 164 43.90 -8.01 -16.84
CA ASP A 164 43.50 -6.62 -17.10
C ASP A 164 44.74 -5.73 -17.24
N CYS A 165 44.80 -4.93 -18.30
CA CYS A 165 45.93 -4.04 -18.57
C CYS A 165 45.44 -2.65 -19.00
N THR A 166 46.25 -1.63 -18.77
CA THR A 166 46.04 -0.27 -19.27
C THR A 166 47.01 -0.02 -20.44
N PRO A 167 46.55 0.38 -21.63
CA PRO A 167 47.42 0.50 -22.80
C PRO A 167 48.64 1.42 -22.60
N ALA A 168 48.48 2.51 -21.83
CA ALA A 168 49.55 3.46 -21.55
C ALA A 168 50.65 2.87 -20.66
N ASP A 169 50.26 2.21 -19.56
CA ASP A 169 51.23 1.65 -18.61
C ASP A 169 51.87 0.37 -19.15
N PHE A 170 51.11 -0.42 -19.92
CA PHE A 170 51.58 -1.66 -20.51
C PHE A 170 52.72 -1.42 -21.51
N ASN A 171 52.56 -0.44 -22.40
CA ASN A 171 53.58 -0.11 -23.41
C ASN A 171 54.84 0.51 -22.78
N ALA A 172 54.70 1.22 -21.64
CA ALA A 172 55.84 1.74 -20.89
C ALA A 172 56.61 0.64 -20.12
N THR A 173 55.90 -0.39 -19.63
CA THR A 173 56.49 -1.46 -18.81
C THR A 173 57.09 -2.58 -19.66
N TYR A 174 56.53 -2.86 -20.85
CA TYR A 174 56.96 -3.96 -21.73
C TYR A 174 57.14 -3.51 -23.20
N PRO A 175 58.10 -2.61 -23.49
CA PRO A 175 58.24 -2.00 -24.82
C PRO A 175 58.65 -3.00 -25.93
N ASP A 176 59.32 -4.11 -25.59
CA ASP A 176 59.90 -5.07 -26.54
C ASP A 176 59.39 -6.52 -26.32
N THR A 177 58.08 -6.69 -26.14
CA THR A 177 57.47 -8.03 -25.97
C THR A 177 56.47 -8.37 -27.07
N THR A 178 56.23 -9.67 -27.29
CA THR A 178 55.15 -10.13 -28.19
C THR A 178 53.76 -9.87 -27.61
N ALA A 179 53.68 -9.61 -26.30
CA ALA A 179 52.44 -9.38 -25.59
C ALA A 179 51.83 -8.04 -25.98
N ARG A 180 50.51 -8.01 -26.14
CA ARG A 180 49.75 -6.81 -26.52
C ARG A 180 48.59 -6.60 -25.56
N CYS A 181 48.42 -5.36 -25.13
CA CYS A 181 47.22 -4.95 -24.39
C CYS A 181 46.13 -4.57 -25.39
N GLN A 182 45.18 -5.48 -25.62
CA GLN A 182 44.14 -5.32 -26.64
C GLN A 182 42.77 -5.09 -26.00
N PHE A 183 41.92 -4.30 -26.67
CA PHE A 183 40.52 -4.16 -26.29
C PHE A 183 39.83 -5.53 -26.31
N SER A 184 39.19 -5.87 -25.20
CA SER A 184 38.49 -7.14 -25.03
C SER A 184 36.99 -6.95 -25.21
N GLU A 185 36.37 -6.17 -24.32
CA GLU A 185 34.92 -5.97 -24.29
C GLU A 185 34.53 -4.67 -23.59
N TRP A 186 33.29 -4.24 -23.81
CA TRP A 186 32.64 -3.21 -22.99
C TRP A 186 32.07 -3.88 -21.74
N ALA A 187 32.68 -3.64 -20.58
CA ALA A 187 32.27 -4.23 -19.32
C ALA A 187 31.80 -3.16 -18.33
N LEU A 188 30.79 -3.51 -17.53
CA LEU A 188 30.40 -2.70 -16.37
C LEU A 188 31.39 -2.95 -15.23
N PRO A 189 31.93 -1.90 -14.59
CA PRO A 189 32.76 -2.05 -13.42
C PRO A 189 32.01 -2.76 -12.27
N SER A 190 32.71 -3.57 -11.48
CA SER A 190 32.12 -4.32 -10.35
C SER A 190 31.40 -3.43 -9.34
N TYR A 191 31.82 -2.17 -9.18
CA TYR A 191 31.22 -1.23 -8.23
C TYR A 191 29.79 -0.79 -8.64
N THR A 192 29.45 -0.90 -9.92
CA THR A 192 28.14 -0.52 -10.48
C THR A 192 27.00 -1.27 -9.77
N VAL A 193 27.23 -2.53 -9.38
CA VAL A 193 26.24 -3.33 -8.66
C VAL A 193 25.93 -2.72 -7.29
N TYR A 194 26.94 -2.27 -6.54
CA TYR A 194 26.73 -1.61 -5.25
C TYR A 194 25.97 -0.28 -5.40
N LEU A 195 26.26 0.48 -6.46
CA LEU A 195 25.52 1.72 -6.77
C LEU A 195 24.05 1.44 -7.08
N GLN A 196 23.73 0.37 -7.80
CA GLN A 196 22.34 -0.01 -8.06
C GLN A 196 21.59 -0.43 -6.78
N PHE A 197 22.24 -1.18 -5.89
CA PHE A 197 21.66 -1.51 -4.59
C PHE A 197 21.43 -0.28 -3.71
N TYR A 198 22.39 0.65 -3.69
CA TYR A 198 22.25 1.91 -2.99
C TYR A 198 21.11 2.76 -3.58
N ASN A 199 21.01 2.85 -4.90
CA ASN A 199 19.92 3.58 -5.58
C ASN A 199 18.55 2.98 -5.23
N LEU A 200 18.43 1.65 -5.19
CA LEU A 200 17.20 0.98 -4.75
C LEU A 200 16.86 1.27 -3.29
N PHE A 201 17.85 1.30 -2.40
CA PHE A 201 17.64 1.68 -1.01
C PHE A 201 17.17 3.14 -0.89
N MET A 202 17.77 4.06 -1.66
CA MET A 202 17.38 5.47 -1.69
C MET A 202 15.94 5.65 -2.18
N LEU A 203 15.47 4.85 -3.15
CA LEU A 203 14.07 4.84 -3.55
C LEU A 203 13.14 4.53 -2.37
N PHE A 204 13.40 3.43 -1.65
CA PHE A 204 12.57 3.08 -0.48
C PHE A 204 12.61 4.17 0.58
N TRP A 205 13.79 4.73 0.86
CA TRP A 205 13.91 5.75 1.88
C TRP A 205 13.16 7.03 1.50
N LEU A 206 13.38 7.57 0.30
CA LEU A 206 12.75 8.80 -0.15
C LEU A 206 11.23 8.67 -0.30
N VAL A 207 10.72 7.55 -0.81
CA VAL A 207 9.26 7.33 -0.88
C VAL A 207 8.65 7.30 0.52
N ASN A 208 9.22 6.56 1.47
CA ASN A 208 8.71 6.56 2.84
C ASN A 208 8.86 7.92 3.52
N PHE A 209 9.89 8.69 3.17
CA PHE A 209 10.10 10.04 3.67
C PHE A 209 9.00 10.99 3.20
N VAL A 210 8.65 10.96 1.91
CA VAL A 210 7.54 11.77 1.36
C VAL A 210 6.20 11.38 2.00
N ILE A 211 5.95 10.08 2.19
CA ILE A 211 4.76 9.59 2.91
C ILE A 211 4.74 10.13 4.35
N ALA A 212 5.87 10.07 5.06
CA ALA A 212 5.99 10.56 6.44
C ALA A 212 5.70 12.08 6.51
N LEU A 213 6.26 12.86 5.58
CA LEU A 213 6.03 14.29 5.46
C LEU A 213 4.54 14.60 5.23
N GLY A 214 3.88 13.84 4.36
CA GLY A 214 2.44 13.95 4.11
C GLY A 214 1.60 13.65 5.36
N GLN A 215 1.91 12.57 6.08
CA GLN A 215 1.22 12.18 7.31
C GLN A 215 1.38 13.22 8.42
N MET A 216 2.59 13.71 8.63
CA MET A 216 2.87 14.70 9.68
C MET A 216 2.21 16.06 9.38
N THR A 217 2.24 16.48 8.10
CA THR A 217 1.60 17.73 7.67
C THR A 217 0.09 17.68 7.94
N LEU A 218 -0.58 16.59 7.53
CA LEU A 218 -2.01 16.44 7.80
C LEU A 218 -2.29 16.37 9.30
N ALA A 219 -1.47 15.63 10.05
CA ALA A 219 -1.65 15.53 11.49
C ALA A 219 -1.55 16.89 12.19
N GLY A 220 -0.60 17.74 11.80
CA GLY A 220 -0.47 19.08 12.39
C GLY A 220 -1.58 20.03 11.96
N ALA A 221 -2.06 19.94 10.71
CA ALA A 221 -3.25 20.67 10.27
C ALA A 221 -4.49 20.27 11.10
N PHE A 222 -4.76 18.98 11.25
CA PHE A 222 -5.89 18.51 12.08
C PHE A 222 -5.70 18.80 13.57
N ALA A 223 -4.47 18.80 14.09
CA ALA A 223 -4.18 19.23 15.45
C ALA A 223 -4.55 20.71 15.66
N SER A 224 -4.24 21.58 14.69
CA SER A 224 -4.63 23.00 14.77
C SER A 224 -6.15 23.20 14.84
N TYR A 225 -6.92 22.39 14.10
CA TYR A 225 -8.39 22.39 14.20
C TYR A 225 -8.89 21.82 15.53
N TYR A 226 -8.35 20.69 15.95
CA TYR A 226 -8.83 19.97 17.13
C TYR A 226 -8.67 20.84 18.39
N TRP A 227 -7.51 21.48 18.55
CA TRP A 227 -7.16 22.31 19.70
C TRP A 227 -7.60 23.79 19.57
N ALA A 228 -8.26 24.19 18.48
CA ALA A 228 -8.88 25.51 18.37
C ALA A 228 -10.08 25.61 19.32
N PHE A 229 -10.08 26.59 20.23
CA PHE A 229 -11.16 26.77 21.19
C PHE A 229 -12.42 27.33 20.51
N THR A 230 -12.25 28.35 19.67
CA THR A 230 -13.34 29.01 18.95
C THR A 230 -13.24 28.74 17.46
N LYS A 231 -14.11 27.86 16.93
CA LYS A 231 -14.14 27.49 15.51
C LYS A 231 -15.15 28.37 14.76
N PRO A 232 -14.80 29.01 13.62
CA PRO A 232 -13.56 28.86 12.86
C PRO A 232 -12.45 29.89 13.19
N HIS A 233 -12.68 30.85 14.09
CA HIS A 233 -11.80 32.00 14.30
C HIS A 233 -10.35 31.64 14.69
N ASP A 234 -10.16 30.63 15.53
CA ASP A 234 -8.83 30.22 16.02
C ASP A 234 -8.12 29.23 15.09
N ILE A 235 -8.71 28.89 13.94
CA ILE A 235 -8.10 28.02 12.93
C ILE A 235 -7.24 28.90 12.01
N PRO A 236 -5.95 28.61 11.82
CA PRO A 236 -5.11 29.39 10.91
C PRO A 236 -5.64 29.30 9.48
N ALA A 237 -5.58 30.40 8.71
CA ALA A 237 -6.15 30.49 7.36
C ALA A 237 -5.60 29.44 6.37
N PHE A 238 -4.32 29.06 6.51
CA PHE A 238 -3.66 28.05 5.69
C PHE A 238 -3.06 26.93 6.55
N PRO A 239 -3.89 26.11 7.21
CA PRO A 239 -3.44 25.19 8.27
C PRO A 239 -2.49 24.12 7.73
N VAL A 240 -2.75 23.63 6.51
CA VAL A 240 -1.92 22.63 5.84
C VAL A 240 -0.55 23.20 5.49
N PHE A 241 -0.50 24.41 4.93
CA PHE A 241 0.76 25.04 4.52
C PHE A 241 1.64 25.38 5.72
N TYR A 242 1.07 25.97 6.78
CA TYR A 242 1.81 26.24 8.01
C TYR A 242 2.30 24.95 8.67
N SER A 243 1.47 23.90 8.70
CA SER A 243 1.89 22.61 9.24
C SER A 243 3.03 21.99 8.41
N PHE A 244 2.98 22.11 7.08
CA PHE A 244 4.04 21.64 6.19
C PHE A 244 5.36 22.36 6.48
N LEU A 245 5.33 23.69 6.53
CA LEU A 245 6.52 24.49 6.85
C LEU A 245 7.10 24.14 8.22
N ARG A 246 6.25 23.88 9.22
CA ARG A 246 6.68 23.42 10.54
C ARG A 246 7.34 22.04 10.48
N SER A 247 6.76 21.10 9.73
CA SER A 247 7.34 19.78 9.50
C SER A 247 8.72 19.85 8.83
N VAL A 248 8.86 20.70 7.80
CA VAL A 248 10.14 20.89 7.08
C VAL A 248 11.16 21.68 7.90
N ARG A 249 10.74 22.67 8.69
CA ARG A 249 11.70 23.49 9.44
C ARG A 249 12.23 22.80 10.69
N TYR A 250 11.38 22.05 11.40
CA TYR A 250 11.72 21.57 12.75
C TYR A 250 11.78 20.05 12.88
N HIS A 251 11.19 19.28 11.96
CA HIS A 251 10.96 17.86 12.18
C HIS A 251 11.49 16.94 11.07
N LEU A 252 12.26 17.45 10.10
CA LEU A 252 12.88 16.65 9.03
C LEU A 252 13.68 15.47 9.57
N GLY A 253 14.48 15.66 10.63
CA GLY A 253 15.28 14.58 11.22
C GLY A 253 14.43 13.43 11.76
N SER A 254 13.28 13.74 12.39
CA SER A 254 12.35 12.70 12.89
C SER A 254 11.66 11.97 11.75
N LEU A 255 11.30 12.67 10.66
CA LEU A 255 10.74 12.08 9.45
C LEU A 255 11.76 11.18 8.73
N ALA A 256 13.00 11.64 8.62
CA ALA A 256 14.12 10.91 8.02
C ALA A 256 14.44 9.63 8.80
N PHE A 257 14.53 9.72 10.13
CA PHE A 257 14.80 8.57 10.98
C PHE A 257 13.67 7.54 10.95
N GLY A 258 12.42 7.96 11.07
CA GLY A 258 11.28 7.04 10.99
C GLY A 258 11.18 6.35 9.61
N SER A 259 11.33 7.11 8.53
CA SER A 259 11.31 6.55 7.16
C SER A 259 12.49 5.62 6.88
N LEU A 260 13.67 5.90 7.45
CA LEU A 260 14.86 5.05 7.35
C LEU A 260 14.61 3.65 7.91
N ILE A 261 13.98 3.54 9.09
CA ILE A 261 13.66 2.24 9.72
C ILE A 261 12.77 1.41 8.79
N ILE A 262 11.74 2.02 8.20
CA ILE A 262 10.85 1.34 7.26
C ILE A 262 11.61 0.92 5.99
N ALA A 263 12.47 1.78 5.46
CA ALA A 263 13.25 1.50 4.26
C ALA A 263 14.21 0.31 4.44
N ILE A 264 14.87 0.20 5.61
CA ILE A 264 15.72 -0.95 5.94
C ILE A 264 14.91 -2.25 5.93
N ILE A 265 13.73 -2.25 6.55
CA ILE A 265 12.84 -3.42 6.57
C ILE A 265 12.39 -3.81 5.15
N GLN A 266 12.05 -2.82 4.32
CA GLN A 266 11.68 -3.05 2.92
C GLN A 266 12.83 -3.60 2.10
N LEU A 267 14.05 -3.09 2.29
CA LEU A 267 15.25 -3.59 1.63
C LEU A 267 15.50 -5.06 1.99
N ILE A 268 15.42 -5.41 3.28
CA ILE A 268 15.57 -6.81 3.72
C ILE A 268 14.52 -7.71 3.07
N ARG A 269 13.26 -7.26 2.99
CA ARG A 269 12.19 -8.02 2.34
C ARG A 269 12.47 -8.28 0.86
N VAL A 270 12.98 -7.29 0.13
CA VAL A 270 13.36 -7.45 -1.28
C VAL A 270 14.56 -8.38 -1.43
N ILE A 271 15.55 -8.31 -0.55
CA ILE A 271 16.70 -9.23 -0.55
C ILE A 271 16.23 -10.68 -0.31
N LEU A 272 15.33 -10.92 0.65
CA LEU A 272 14.75 -12.24 0.88
C LEU A 272 13.97 -12.76 -0.33
N GLU A 273 13.33 -11.87 -1.08
CA GLU A 273 12.62 -12.21 -2.32
C GLU A 273 13.57 -12.56 -3.46
N TYR A 274 14.63 -11.79 -3.61
CA TYR A 274 15.71 -12.07 -4.54
C TYR A 274 16.40 -13.41 -4.27
N ILE A 275 16.75 -13.69 -3.00
CA ILE A 275 17.37 -14.97 -2.59
C ILE A 275 16.44 -16.15 -2.92
N GLU A 276 15.15 -16.06 -2.58
CA GLU A 276 14.20 -17.13 -2.92
C GLU A 276 14.13 -17.35 -4.44
N SER A 277 14.09 -16.27 -5.23
CA SER A 277 14.05 -16.36 -6.69
C SER A 277 15.31 -17.01 -7.29
N LYS A 278 16.48 -16.82 -6.67
CA LYS A 278 17.74 -17.43 -7.13
C LYS A 278 17.88 -18.89 -6.69
N LEU A 279 17.23 -19.28 -5.59
CA LEU A 279 17.24 -20.67 -5.09
C LEU A 279 16.19 -21.54 -5.80
N LYS A 280 15.08 -20.95 -6.25
CA LYS A 280 14.10 -21.62 -7.11
C LYS A 280 14.77 -22.11 -8.39
N GLY A 281 14.95 -23.43 -8.50
CA GLY A 281 15.58 -24.11 -9.64
C GLY A 281 17.02 -24.56 -9.43
N LYS A 282 17.67 -24.21 -8.30
CA LYS A 282 19.06 -24.65 -7.99
C LYS A 282 19.19 -25.46 -6.70
N ALA A 283 18.29 -25.27 -5.73
CA ALA A 283 18.36 -25.95 -4.44
C ALA A 283 17.02 -26.65 -4.14
N ASP A 284 17.05 -27.99 -3.98
CA ASP A 284 15.90 -28.80 -3.55
C ASP A 284 15.78 -28.91 -2.01
N ASN A 285 16.48 -28.03 -1.28
CA ASN A 285 16.47 -28.09 0.18
C ASN A 285 15.20 -27.43 0.74
N LYS A 286 14.19 -28.27 1.01
CA LYS A 286 12.88 -27.89 1.58
C LYS A 286 13.00 -27.08 2.88
N VAL A 287 14.04 -27.29 3.68
CA VAL A 287 14.27 -26.57 4.95
C VAL A 287 14.58 -25.10 4.69
N VAL A 288 15.47 -24.80 3.74
CA VAL A 288 15.85 -23.42 3.38
C VAL A 288 14.64 -22.66 2.85
N MET A 289 13.82 -23.30 2.01
CA MET A 289 12.59 -22.70 1.49
C MET A 289 11.56 -22.41 2.59
N TYR A 290 11.45 -23.27 3.60
CA TYR A 290 10.57 -23.02 4.75
C TYR A 290 11.06 -21.84 5.61
N ILE A 291 12.36 -21.77 5.91
CA ILE A 291 12.97 -20.66 6.66
C ILE A 291 12.75 -19.34 5.93
N LEU A 292 12.97 -19.28 4.61
CA LEU A 292 12.75 -18.08 3.81
C LEU A 292 11.28 -17.62 3.85
N LYS A 293 10.32 -18.56 3.77
CA LYS A 293 8.89 -18.23 3.92
C LYS A 293 8.58 -17.65 5.31
N CYS A 294 9.13 -18.23 6.37
CA CYS A 294 8.96 -17.72 7.74
C CYS A 294 9.53 -16.31 7.90
N MET A 295 10.78 -16.07 7.44
CA MET A 295 11.41 -14.75 7.48
C MET A 295 10.63 -13.72 6.66
N LYS A 296 10.14 -14.06 5.47
CA LYS A 296 9.30 -13.16 4.67
C LYS A 296 8.03 -12.75 5.40
N CYS A 297 7.35 -13.72 6.04
CA CYS A 297 6.17 -13.44 6.85
C CYS A 297 6.50 -12.49 8.01
N PHE A 298 7.60 -12.76 8.73
CA PHE A 298 8.07 -11.91 9.83
C PHE A 298 8.38 -10.48 9.38
N PHE A 299 9.17 -10.30 8.32
CA PHE A 299 9.52 -8.96 7.83
C PHE A 299 8.33 -8.23 7.23
N TRP A 300 7.39 -8.94 6.60
CA TRP A 300 6.12 -8.35 6.17
C TRP A 300 5.31 -7.85 7.36
N LEU A 301 5.19 -8.64 8.43
CA LEU A 301 4.51 -8.23 9.67
C LEU A 301 5.22 -7.04 10.32
N LEU A 302 6.55 -7.08 10.42
CA LEU A 302 7.36 -6.02 10.98
C LEU A 302 7.20 -4.71 10.19
N GLU A 303 7.18 -4.77 8.85
CA GLU A 303 6.91 -3.61 7.99
C GLU A 303 5.56 -2.97 8.33
N LYS A 304 4.51 -3.79 8.51
CA LYS A 304 3.17 -3.30 8.86
C LYS A 304 3.12 -2.67 10.25
N VAL A 305 3.73 -3.31 11.24
CA VAL A 305 3.80 -2.80 12.62
C VAL A 305 4.59 -1.49 12.65
N MET A 306 5.76 -1.42 12.00
CA MET A 306 6.56 -0.20 11.99
C MET A 306 5.88 0.94 11.23
N LYS A 307 5.22 0.69 10.11
CA LYS A 307 4.38 1.70 9.43
C LYS A 307 3.27 2.23 10.34
N PHE A 308 2.65 1.34 11.12
CA PHE A 308 1.62 1.73 12.07
C PHE A 308 2.17 2.57 13.23
N ILE A 309 3.27 2.15 13.87
CA ILE A 309 3.91 2.90 14.95
C ILE A 309 4.36 4.27 14.46
N ASN A 310 5.07 4.33 13.33
CA ASN A 310 5.59 5.58 12.78
C ASN A 310 4.48 6.58 12.47
N LYS A 311 3.37 6.11 11.87
CA LYS A 311 2.20 6.98 11.59
C LYS A 311 1.68 7.63 12.87
N ASN A 312 1.54 6.86 13.95
CA ASN A 312 1.05 7.38 15.23
C ASN A 312 2.11 8.25 15.94
N ALA A 313 3.39 7.93 15.80
CA ALA A 313 4.48 8.76 16.28
C ALA A 313 4.46 10.13 15.60
N TYR A 314 4.33 10.20 14.27
CA TYR A 314 4.25 11.47 13.54
C TYR A 314 3.05 12.33 13.95
N ILE A 315 1.90 11.70 14.26
CA ILE A 315 0.75 12.42 14.83
C ILE A 315 1.14 13.05 16.17
N LEU A 316 1.81 12.30 17.03
CA LEU A 316 2.18 12.76 18.36
C LEU A 316 3.26 13.85 18.32
N ILE A 317 4.22 13.75 17.40
CA ILE A 317 5.21 14.80 17.12
C ILE A 317 4.50 16.06 16.63
N ALA A 318 3.51 15.95 15.74
CA ALA A 318 2.78 17.10 15.22
C ALA A 318 1.94 17.83 16.29
N ILE A 319 1.51 17.12 17.34
CA ILE A 319 0.74 17.67 18.46
C ILE A 319 1.67 18.27 19.53
N TYR A 320 2.67 17.50 19.99
CA TYR A 320 3.48 17.88 21.16
C TYR A 320 4.89 18.37 20.85
N GLY A 321 5.36 18.25 19.60
CA GLY A 321 6.69 18.71 19.18
C GLY A 321 7.87 17.90 19.72
N LYS A 322 7.65 16.71 20.29
CA LYS A 322 8.70 15.83 20.85
C LYS A 322 9.50 15.13 19.73
N ASN A 323 10.63 14.52 20.09
CA ASN A 323 11.43 13.72 19.15
C ASN A 323 10.74 12.38 18.81
N PHE A 324 11.22 11.73 17.73
CA PHE A 324 10.62 10.50 17.21
C PHE A 324 10.56 9.35 18.24
N CYS A 325 11.63 9.08 18.99
CA CYS A 325 11.69 7.93 19.91
C CYS A 325 10.71 8.10 21.07
N THR A 326 10.70 9.27 21.71
CA THR A 326 9.76 9.57 22.79
C THR A 326 8.32 9.53 22.29
N SER A 327 8.05 10.12 21.12
CA SER A 327 6.71 10.07 20.52
C SER A 327 6.27 8.67 20.12
N SER A 328 7.18 7.83 19.64
CA SER A 328 6.88 6.44 19.29
C SER A 328 6.51 5.61 20.52
N GLN A 329 7.25 5.79 21.62
CA GLN A 329 6.97 5.10 22.88
C GLN A 329 5.60 5.50 23.47
N GLU A 330 5.31 6.80 23.52
CA GLU A 330 4.03 7.31 24.02
C GLU A 330 2.86 6.85 23.13
N ALA A 331 3.01 6.92 21.81
CA ALA A 331 2.02 6.42 20.87
C ALA A 331 1.75 4.91 21.07
N PHE A 332 2.82 4.11 21.20
CA PHE A 332 2.70 2.67 21.42
C PHE A 332 1.95 2.33 22.71
N TRP A 333 2.30 2.96 23.83
CA TRP A 333 1.62 2.74 25.11
C TRP A 333 0.17 3.21 25.11
N LEU A 334 -0.15 4.33 24.45
CA LEU A 334 -1.52 4.83 24.31
C LEU A 334 -2.40 3.82 23.56
N LEU A 335 -1.86 3.23 22.49
CA LEU A 335 -2.54 2.25 21.66
C LEU A 335 -2.74 0.92 22.39
N LEU A 336 -1.71 0.40 23.08
CA LEU A 336 -1.80 -0.87 23.81
C LEU A 336 -2.83 -0.83 24.94
N ARG A 337 -2.86 0.26 25.72
CA ARG A 337 -3.82 0.43 26.84
C ARG A 337 -5.27 0.42 26.38
N ASN A 338 -5.54 0.65 25.09
CA ASN A 338 -6.88 0.72 24.52
C ASN A 338 -7.03 -0.13 23.24
N ILE A 339 -6.26 -1.22 23.11
CA ILE A 339 -6.11 -1.94 21.85
C ILE A 339 -7.43 -2.41 21.24
N LEU A 340 -8.34 -2.98 22.05
CA LEU A 340 -9.65 -3.45 21.58
C LEU A 340 -10.50 -2.29 21.04
N ARG A 341 -10.49 -1.14 21.74
CA ARG A 341 -11.23 0.05 21.33
C ARG A 341 -10.69 0.59 20.01
N VAL A 342 -9.37 0.72 19.91
CA VAL A 342 -8.71 1.25 18.71
C VAL A 342 -8.89 0.31 17.52
N ALA A 343 -8.74 -1.01 17.72
CA ALA A 343 -8.92 -2.01 16.68
C ALA A 343 -10.32 -1.95 16.07
N VAL A 344 -11.36 -1.94 16.92
CA VAL A 344 -12.75 -1.88 16.46
C VAL A 344 -13.03 -0.58 15.70
N VAL A 345 -12.63 0.57 16.25
CA VAL A 345 -12.87 1.87 15.59
C VAL A 345 -12.13 1.95 14.25
N ASN A 346 -10.88 1.49 14.18
CA ASN A 346 -10.13 1.46 12.92
C ASN A 346 -10.80 0.57 11.88
N LYS A 347 -11.24 -0.65 12.25
CA LYS A 347 -11.91 -1.56 11.31
C LYS A 347 -13.24 -1.01 10.79
N LEU A 348 -14.04 -0.39 11.66
CA LEU A 348 -15.28 0.27 11.24
C LEU A 348 -14.99 1.45 10.31
N THR A 349 -13.98 2.26 10.63
CA THR A 349 -13.60 3.41 9.80
C THR A 349 -13.07 2.98 8.44
N ASP A 350 -12.22 1.95 8.40
CA ASP A 350 -11.68 1.36 7.16
C ASP A 350 -12.81 0.85 6.26
N PHE A 351 -13.80 0.17 6.84
CA PHE A 351 -14.97 -0.33 6.11
C PHE A 351 -15.81 0.81 5.53
N VAL A 352 -16.07 1.86 6.30
CA VAL A 352 -16.83 3.03 5.83
C VAL A 352 -16.08 3.76 4.72
N ILE A 353 -14.77 3.95 4.87
CA ILE A 353 -13.92 4.54 3.83
C ILE A 353 -13.89 3.66 2.58
N LEU A 354 -13.88 2.33 2.72
CA LEU A 354 -13.96 1.40 1.60
C LEU A 354 -15.27 1.57 0.82
N LEU A 355 -16.42 1.65 1.51
CA LEU A 355 -17.70 1.93 0.87
C LEU A 355 -17.71 3.31 0.18
N GLY A 356 -17.06 4.31 0.80
CA GLY A 356 -16.84 5.60 0.17
C GLY A 356 -16.03 5.51 -1.12
N LYS A 357 -14.94 4.75 -1.12
CA LYS A 357 -14.15 4.50 -2.32
C LYS A 357 -14.98 3.80 -3.39
N LEU A 358 -15.68 2.72 -3.05
CA LEU A 358 -16.51 1.97 -3.99
C LEU A 358 -17.63 2.83 -4.59
N SER A 359 -18.31 3.63 -3.78
CA SER A 359 -19.38 4.52 -4.24
C SER A 359 -18.85 5.63 -5.15
N VAL A 360 -17.75 6.30 -4.78
CA VAL A 360 -17.14 7.34 -5.61
C VAL A 360 -16.62 6.75 -6.93
N THR A 361 -15.93 5.60 -6.90
CA THR A 361 -15.45 4.91 -8.10
C THR A 361 -16.62 4.46 -8.99
N ALA A 362 -17.72 3.95 -8.42
CA ALA A 362 -18.90 3.57 -9.19
C ALA A 362 -19.57 4.79 -9.87
N VAL A 363 -19.76 5.89 -9.13
CA VAL A 363 -20.37 7.12 -9.69
C VAL A 363 -19.48 7.70 -10.80
N VAL A 364 -18.17 7.77 -10.59
CA VAL A 364 -17.21 8.23 -11.61
C VAL A 364 -17.20 7.28 -12.80
N GLY A 365 -17.18 5.97 -12.58
CA GLY A 365 -17.22 4.96 -13.65
C GLY A 365 -18.48 5.04 -14.50
N ILE A 366 -19.65 5.22 -13.88
CA ILE A 366 -20.93 5.41 -14.59
C ILE A 366 -20.93 6.74 -15.37
N ALA A 367 -20.46 7.83 -14.75
CA ALA A 367 -20.36 9.12 -15.42
C ALA A 367 -19.41 9.06 -16.63
N SER A 368 -18.25 8.44 -16.47
CA SER A 368 -17.29 8.19 -17.56
C SER A 368 -17.91 7.33 -18.66
N PHE A 369 -18.67 6.28 -18.32
CA PHE A 369 -19.39 5.46 -19.30
C PHE A 369 -20.37 6.27 -20.14
N PHE A 370 -21.20 7.09 -19.51
CA PHE A 370 -22.16 7.93 -20.24
C PHE A 370 -21.49 9.02 -21.09
N TYR A 371 -20.35 9.56 -20.63
CA TYR A 371 -19.53 10.50 -21.39
C TYR A 371 -18.92 9.85 -22.64
N PHE A 372 -18.28 8.68 -22.51
CA PHE A 372 -17.67 7.98 -23.65
C PHE A 372 -18.68 7.32 -24.60
N THR A 373 -19.94 7.16 -24.19
CA THR A 373 -21.03 6.61 -25.03
C THR A 373 -21.87 7.73 -25.70
N ASP A 374 -21.47 9.00 -25.58
CA ASP A 374 -22.13 10.19 -26.15
C ASP A 374 -23.64 10.28 -25.85
N LYS A 375 -24.07 9.77 -24.69
CA LYS A 375 -25.48 9.84 -24.26
C LYS A 375 -25.83 11.16 -23.56
N ILE A 376 -24.86 12.02 -23.30
CA ILE A 376 -25.04 13.33 -22.64
C ILE A 376 -24.66 14.44 -23.64
N THR A 377 -25.63 14.82 -24.47
CA THR A 377 -25.49 15.83 -25.54
C THR A 377 -25.08 17.22 -25.06
N PHE A 378 -25.32 17.55 -23.79
CA PHE A 378 -24.91 18.82 -23.18
C PHE A 378 -23.40 18.91 -22.90
N VAL A 379 -22.74 17.78 -22.65
CA VAL A 379 -21.30 17.76 -22.29
C VAL A 379 -20.44 17.61 -23.53
N SER A 380 -20.90 16.86 -24.54
CA SER A 380 -20.21 16.70 -25.82
C SER A 380 -20.12 17.98 -26.66
N SER A 381 -20.94 19.00 -26.35
CA SER A 381 -20.83 20.33 -26.96
C SER A 381 -19.75 21.23 -26.31
N ILE A 382 -19.30 20.93 -25.09
CA ILE A 382 -18.31 21.72 -24.33
C ILE A 382 -16.94 21.05 -24.31
N LEU A 383 -16.88 19.71 -24.22
CA LEU A 383 -15.66 18.92 -24.39
C LEU A 383 -15.83 17.96 -25.57
N ALA A 384 -14.94 18.08 -26.56
CA ALA A 384 -14.89 17.12 -27.65
C ALA A 384 -14.56 15.72 -27.12
N VAL A 385 -15.42 14.75 -27.39
CA VAL A 385 -15.19 13.35 -27.03
C VAL A 385 -14.10 12.80 -27.96
N PRO A 386 -12.95 12.36 -27.44
CA PRO A 386 -11.92 11.74 -28.27
C PRO A 386 -12.44 10.42 -28.85
N ALA A 387 -12.20 10.18 -30.14
CA ALA A 387 -12.56 8.93 -30.80
C ALA A 387 -11.74 7.77 -30.20
N VAL A 388 -12.30 7.08 -29.21
CA VAL A 388 -11.69 5.91 -28.58
C VAL A 388 -12.23 4.63 -29.21
N THR A 389 -11.35 3.81 -29.77
CA THR A 389 -11.69 2.49 -30.36
C THR A 389 -12.24 1.50 -29.32
N TYR A 390 -11.88 1.66 -28.05
CA TYR A 390 -12.42 0.89 -26.92
C TYR A 390 -12.85 1.84 -25.80
N TYR A 391 -14.13 2.16 -25.72
CA TYR A 391 -14.69 3.05 -24.69
C TYR A 391 -14.53 2.50 -23.25
N TRP A 392 -14.24 1.21 -23.07
CA TRP A 392 -14.00 0.59 -21.76
C TRP A 392 -12.61 0.85 -21.18
N THR A 393 -11.58 1.04 -22.01
CA THR A 393 -10.20 1.15 -21.51
C THR A 393 -9.95 2.37 -20.63
N PRO A 394 -10.49 3.58 -20.91
CA PRO A 394 -10.36 4.71 -19.99
C PRO A 394 -11.12 4.46 -18.69
N ILE A 395 -12.26 3.75 -18.75
CA ILE A 395 -13.16 3.49 -17.61
C ILE A 395 -12.52 2.52 -16.61
N VAL A 396 -11.76 1.53 -17.08
CA VAL A 396 -11.10 0.53 -16.22
C VAL A 396 -9.81 1.08 -15.59
N VAL A 397 -9.17 2.05 -16.24
CA VAL A 397 -7.94 2.70 -15.76
C VAL A 397 -8.23 3.86 -14.80
N SER A 398 -9.45 4.41 -14.83
CA SER A 398 -9.96 5.48 -13.94
C SER A 398 -10.42 4.92 -12.59
#